data_AF-A0A958GJK3-F1
#
_entry.id   AF-A0A958GJK3-F1
#
_cell.length_a   1.000
_cell.length_b   1.000
_cell.length_c   1.000
_cell.angle_alpha   90.00
_cell.angle_beta   90.00
_cell.angle_gamma   90.00
#
_symmetry.space_group_name_H-M   'P 1'
#
loop_
_entity.id
_entity.type
_entity.pdbx_description
1 polymer ?
#
loop_
_entity_poly.entity_id
_entity_poly.type
_entity_poly.pdbx_seq_one_letter_code
_entity_poly.pdbx_strand_id
1 'polypeptide(L)'
;NGDGNFDIVVADNVNDTFHMFLGNGDGTFQSSTSYASNGSYRLGIGDFNGDQVTDIAVSDYTSGAVDIFLVHPKSSLLLERFDISTRQRALEALEGLGNTLTRINIATGNIGGHRSRLDLATSNLRSSKLRFEESYSRLVDADIAEETSHLVKLQISQQVGASIAAQANQQKTLALRLLS
;
A
#
# COMPACT_ATOMS: atom_id res chain seq x y z
N ASN A 1 12.87 -24.86 -3.64
CA ASN A 1 13.15 -24.66 -2.19
C ASN A 1 14.27 -23.61 -1.92
N GLY A 2 14.83 -22.96 -2.94
CA GLY A 2 15.85 -21.91 -2.77
C GLY A 2 17.26 -22.41 -2.42
N ASP A 3 17.55 -23.71 -2.55
CA ASP A 3 18.87 -24.29 -2.22
C ASP A 3 19.92 -24.17 -3.35
N GLY A 4 19.54 -23.59 -4.48
CA GLY A 4 20.43 -23.40 -5.64
C GLY A 4 20.66 -24.67 -6.48
N ASN A 5 20.06 -25.80 -6.10
CA ASN A 5 20.08 -27.02 -6.89
C ASN A 5 18.86 -27.09 -7.80
N PHE A 6 19.00 -27.83 -8.91
CA PHE A 6 17.85 -28.11 -9.76
C PHE A 6 16.99 -29.21 -9.13
N ASP A 7 15.76 -28.86 -8.79
CA ASP A 7 14.72 -29.77 -8.35
C ASP A 7 13.82 -30.19 -9.53
N ILE A 8 13.12 -31.32 -9.38
CA ILE A 8 12.12 -31.79 -10.35
C ILE A 8 10.76 -31.94 -9.67
N VAL A 9 9.71 -31.52 -10.37
CA VAL A 9 8.32 -31.79 -10.00
C VAL A 9 7.63 -32.56 -11.12
N VAL A 10 6.94 -33.64 -10.76
CA VAL A 10 6.24 -34.52 -11.71
C VAL A 10 4.79 -34.65 -11.29
N ALA A 11 3.86 -34.39 -12.20
CA ALA A 11 2.44 -34.62 -11.97
C ALA A 11 2.12 -36.11 -12.08
N ASP A 12 1.33 -36.62 -11.15
CA ASP A 12 0.71 -37.94 -11.21
C ASP A 12 -0.81 -37.78 -11.27
N ASN A 13 -1.32 -37.83 -12.50
CA ASN A 13 -2.73 -37.69 -12.83
C ASN A 13 -3.55 -38.96 -12.58
N VAL A 14 -2.90 -40.08 -12.24
CA VAL A 14 -3.60 -41.34 -11.92
C VAL A 14 -3.99 -41.36 -10.44
N ASN A 15 -3.12 -40.82 -9.59
CA ASN A 15 -3.31 -40.83 -8.13
C ASN A 15 -3.73 -39.46 -7.57
N ASP A 16 -3.97 -38.46 -8.42
CA ASP A 16 -4.25 -37.07 -8.01
C ASP A 16 -3.19 -36.54 -7.04
N THR A 17 -1.92 -36.74 -7.40
CA THR A 17 -0.77 -36.27 -6.61
C THR A 17 0.26 -35.59 -7.51
N PHE A 18 1.24 -34.96 -6.90
CA PHE A 18 2.50 -34.66 -7.58
C PHE A 18 3.67 -35.10 -6.72
N HIS A 19 4.79 -35.39 -7.39
CA HIS A 19 6.03 -35.81 -6.77
C HIS A 19 7.08 -34.72 -6.90
N MET A 20 7.77 -34.44 -5.80
CA MET A 20 8.93 -33.55 -5.78
C MET A 20 10.20 -34.35 -5.52
N PHE A 21 11.20 -34.15 -6.37
CA PHE A 21 12.53 -34.72 -6.28
C PHE A 21 13.52 -33.59 -6.03
N LEU A 22 14.15 -33.60 -4.86
CA LEU A 22 15.15 -32.59 -4.52
C LEU A 22 16.50 -32.92 -5.17
N GLY A 23 17.13 -31.94 -5.80
CA GLY A 23 18.44 -32.10 -6.43
C GLY A 23 19.56 -32.16 -5.40
N ASN A 24 20.53 -33.05 -5.62
CA ASN A 24 21.75 -33.11 -4.79
C ASN A 24 22.86 -32.16 -5.30
N GLY A 25 22.64 -31.46 -6.42
CA GLY A 25 23.62 -30.55 -7.04
C GLY A 25 24.68 -31.24 -7.92
N ASP A 26 24.72 -32.58 -7.94
CA ASP A 26 25.63 -33.39 -8.75
C ASP A 26 24.94 -34.08 -9.95
N GLY A 27 23.70 -33.67 -10.24
CA GLY A 27 22.84 -34.28 -11.27
C GLY A 27 22.06 -35.50 -10.79
N THR A 28 22.18 -35.90 -9.51
CA THR A 28 21.34 -36.90 -8.87
C THR A 28 20.22 -36.27 -8.04
N PHE A 29 19.21 -37.07 -7.71
CA PHE A 29 18.02 -36.62 -6.96
C PHE A 29 17.79 -37.49 -5.73
N GLN A 30 17.21 -36.89 -4.68
CA GLN A 30 16.72 -37.59 -3.50
C GLN A 30 15.47 -38.41 -3.84
N SER A 31 15.05 -39.28 -2.90
CA SER A 31 13.76 -39.97 -3.00
C SER A 31 12.61 -38.98 -3.13
N SER A 32 11.63 -39.29 -3.97
CA SER A 32 10.50 -38.40 -4.17
C SER A 32 9.63 -38.30 -2.93
N THR A 33 9.13 -37.09 -2.69
CA THR A 33 8.04 -36.83 -1.75
C THR A 33 6.75 -36.62 -2.55
N SER A 34 5.67 -37.32 -2.18
CA SER A 34 4.36 -37.18 -2.83
C SER A 34 3.47 -36.21 -2.05
N TYR A 35 2.75 -35.37 -2.78
CA TYR A 35 1.81 -34.38 -2.27
C TYR A 35 0.45 -34.60 -2.92
N ALA A 36 -0.59 -34.68 -2.10
CA ALA A 36 -1.96 -34.74 -2.59
C ALA A 36 -2.32 -33.44 -3.31
N SER A 37 -3.00 -33.55 -4.45
CA SER A 37 -3.62 -32.46 -5.17
C SER A 37 -5.07 -32.85 -5.50
N ASN A 38 -5.91 -31.90 -5.88
CA ASN A 38 -7.28 -32.20 -6.29
C ASN A 38 -7.39 -32.48 -7.80
N GLY A 39 -6.42 -33.19 -8.37
CA GLY A 39 -6.30 -33.43 -9.82
C GLY A 39 -5.03 -32.80 -10.38
N SER A 40 -4.01 -33.62 -10.65
CA SER A 40 -2.71 -33.16 -11.15
C SER A 40 -2.61 -33.32 -12.66
N TYR A 41 -3.15 -32.38 -13.44
CA TYR A 41 -3.07 -32.46 -14.91
C TYR A 41 -1.98 -31.59 -15.53
N ARG A 42 -1.78 -30.38 -15.00
CA ARG A 42 -0.74 -29.46 -15.47
C ARG A 42 -0.08 -28.80 -14.28
N LEU A 43 1.22 -28.56 -14.43
CA LEU A 43 2.04 -27.86 -13.46
C LEU A 43 2.40 -26.48 -13.98
N GLY A 44 2.26 -25.48 -13.12
CA GLY A 44 2.84 -24.16 -13.26
C GLY A 44 3.93 -23.98 -12.21
N ILE A 45 5.00 -23.29 -12.58
CA ILE A 45 6.14 -23.04 -11.71
C ILE A 45 6.38 -21.53 -11.68
N GLY A 46 6.46 -20.94 -10.49
CA GLY A 46 6.64 -19.50 -10.33
C GLY A 46 6.62 -19.08 -8.87
N ASP A 47 7.11 -17.90 -8.56
CA ASP A 47 6.94 -17.27 -7.24
C ASP A 47 5.54 -16.64 -7.19
N PHE A 48 4.61 -17.27 -6.47
CA PHE A 48 3.21 -16.83 -6.43
C PHE A 48 2.89 -16.00 -5.18
N ASN A 49 3.74 -16.05 -4.15
CA ASN A 49 3.54 -15.31 -2.89
C ASN A 49 4.53 -14.13 -2.69
N GLY A 50 5.52 -13.97 -3.57
CA GLY A 50 6.54 -12.93 -3.54
C GLY A 50 7.69 -13.18 -2.57
N ASP A 51 7.91 -14.42 -2.11
CA ASP A 51 8.96 -14.78 -1.16
C ASP A 51 10.30 -15.16 -1.82
N GLN A 52 10.37 -15.08 -3.16
CA GLN A 52 11.52 -15.45 -3.99
C GLN A 52 11.90 -16.93 -3.94
N VAL A 53 11.01 -17.78 -3.41
CA VAL A 53 11.08 -19.23 -3.55
C VAL A 53 10.08 -19.64 -4.63
N THR A 54 10.54 -20.49 -5.54
CA THR A 54 9.69 -21.00 -6.60
C THR A 54 8.62 -21.93 -6.03
N ASP A 55 7.35 -21.53 -6.16
CA ASP A 55 6.16 -22.28 -5.80
C ASP A 55 5.64 -23.15 -6.96
N ILE A 56 4.66 -23.99 -6.65
CA ILE A 56 4.04 -24.93 -7.60
C ILE A 56 2.54 -24.64 -7.68
N ALA A 57 2.03 -24.46 -8.89
CA ALA A 57 0.60 -24.42 -9.17
C ALA A 57 0.17 -25.72 -9.84
N VAL A 58 -0.91 -26.32 -9.36
CA VAL A 58 -1.47 -27.57 -9.89
C VAL A 58 -2.90 -27.30 -10.36
N SER A 59 -3.19 -27.62 -11.61
CA SER A 59 -4.55 -27.47 -12.16
C SER A 59 -5.27 -28.80 -12.24
N ASP A 60 -6.52 -28.81 -11.78
CA ASP A 60 -7.45 -29.90 -11.98
C ASP A 60 -8.22 -29.74 -13.30
N TYR A 61 -8.18 -30.78 -14.13
CA TYR A 61 -8.94 -30.82 -15.38
C TYR A 61 -10.45 -31.00 -15.16
N THR A 62 -10.86 -31.70 -14.10
CA THR A 62 -12.25 -32.07 -13.86
C THR A 62 -13.06 -30.91 -13.29
N SER A 63 -12.53 -30.23 -12.26
CA SER A 63 -13.19 -29.08 -11.63
C SER A 63 -12.79 -27.73 -12.25
N GLY A 64 -11.66 -27.65 -12.96
CA GLY A 64 -11.09 -26.39 -13.42
C GLY A 64 -10.43 -25.56 -12.30
N ALA A 65 -10.31 -26.12 -11.09
CA ALA A 65 -9.64 -25.46 -9.97
C ALA A 65 -8.11 -25.41 -10.16
N VAL A 66 -7.46 -24.45 -9.49
CA VAL A 66 -6.01 -24.35 -9.39
C VAL A 66 -5.63 -24.25 -7.92
N ASP A 67 -4.85 -25.22 -7.47
CA ASP A 67 -4.25 -25.24 -6.14
C ASP A 67 -2.81 -24.70 -6.20
N ILE A 68 -2.45 -23.83 -5.27
CA ILE A 68 -1.09 -23.28 -5.15
C ILE A 68 -0.42 -23.89 -3.92
N PHE A 69 0.68 -24.61 -4.17
CA PHE A 69 1.54 -25.18 -3.16
C PHE A 69 2.71 -24.23 -2.91
N LEU A 70 2.66 -23.54 -1.78
CA LEU A 70 3.73 -22.63 -1.36
C LEU A 70 4.94 -23.46 -0.92
N VAL A 71 6.03 -23.33 -1.65
CA VAL A 71 7.27 -24.02 -1.33
C VAL A 71 8.03 -23.12 -0.39
N HIS A 72 8.05 -23.50 0.88
CA HIS A 72 8.90 -22.80 1.81
C HIS A 72 10.37 -23.17 1.59
N PRO A 73 11.30 -22.24 1.80
CA PRO A 73 12.70 -22.59 1.87
C PRO A 73 12.86 -23.63 2.97
N LYS A 74 13.84 -24.53 2.83
CA LYS A 74 14.15 -25.53 3.86
C LYS A 74 14.41 -24.80 5.17
N SER A 75 13.36 -24.71 5.98
CA SER A 75 13.31 -23.83 7.13
C SER A 75 13.90 -24.60 8.29
N SER A 76 15.22 -24.68 8.37
CA SER A 76 15.92 -25.00 9.61
C SER A 76 15.85 -23.81 10.57
N LEU A 77 14.63 -23.36 10.87
CA LEU A 77 14.34 -22.34 11.87
C LEU A 77 13.69 -22.91 13.13
N LEU A 78 13.46 -24.22 13.19
CA LEU A 78 13.29 -24.84 14.49
C LEU A 78 14.65 -24.83 15.18
N LEU A 79 14.67 -24.21 16.36
CA LEU A 79 15.71 -24.21 17.39
C LEU A 79 16.11 -25.62 17.85
N GLU A 80 16.04 -26.63 16.98
CA GLU A 80 16.56 -27.96 17.21
C GLU A 80 18.07 -27.93 16.94
N ARG A 81 18.74 -27.14 17.78
CA ARG A 81 20.20 -27.00 17.96
C ARG A 81 20.95 -26.70 16.65
N PHE A 82 21.54 -25.50 16.59
CA PHE A 82 22.68 -25.24 15.72
C PHE A 82 23.74 -26.30 15.98
N ASP A 83 23.79 -27.31 15.12
CA ASP A 83 24.66 -28.44 15.34
C ASP A 83 25.83 -28.36 14.38
N ILE A 84 26.96 -27.99 14.96
CA ILE A 84 28.24 -27.83 14.30
C ILE A 84 29.16 -29.02 14.59
N SER A 85 28.61 -30.16 15.06
CA SER A 85 29.41 -31.30 15.52
C SER A 85 30.16 -32.01 14.40
N THR A 86 29.75 -31.84 13.14
CA THR A 86 30.44 -32.40 11.97
C THR A 86 30.63 -31.32 10.90
N ARG A 87 31.62 -31.53 10.02
CA ARG A 87 31.87 -30.64 8.87
C ARG A 87 30.63 -30.46 8.01
N GLN A 88 29.89 -31.54 7.74
CA GLN A 88 28.68 -31.48 6.91
C GLN A 88 27.59 -30.63 7.56
N ARG A 89 27.32 -30.83 8.85
CA ARG A 89 26.26 -30.08 9.56
C ARG A 89 26.63 -28.61 9.76
N ALA A 90 27.92 -28.32 9.93
CA ALA A 90 28.40 -26.94 9.95
C ALA A 90 28.21 -26.23 8.60
N LEU A 91 28.41 -26.93 7.47
CA LEU A 91 28.15 -26.37 6.14
C LEU A 91 26.65 -26.12 5.90
N GLU A 92 25.79 -27.06 6.28
CA GLU A 92 24.32 -26.90 6.20
C GLU A 92 23.83 -25.75 7.10
N ALA A 93 24.43 -25.58 8.28
CA ALA A 93 24.11 -24.46 9.17
C ALA A 93 24.55 -23.12 8.57
N LEU A 94 25.72 -23.05 7.92
CA LEU A 94 26.20 -21.84 7.23
C LEU A 94 25.29 -21.46 6.06
N GLU A 95 24.84 -22.46 5.29
CA GLU A 95 23.89 -22.25 4.20
C GLU A 95 22.54 -21.73 4.71
N GLY A 96 21.99 -22.35 5.77
CA GLY A 96 20.75 -21.90 6.41
C GLY A 96 20.85 -20.48 6.98
N LEU A 97 22.00 -20.11 7.55
CA LEU A 97 22.29 -18.74 7.97
C LEU A 97 22.35 -17.77 6.80
N GLY A 98 22.99 -18.16 5.69
CA GLY A 98 23.05 -17.37 4.46
C GLY A 98 21.65 -17.07 3.93
N ASN A 99 20.80 -18.09 3.83
CA ASN A 99 19.42 -17.95 3.38
C ASN A 99 18.59 -17.07 4.34
N THR A 100 18.79 -17.23 5.65
CA THR A 100 18.14 -16.38 6.66
C THR A 100 18.57 -14.92 6.56
N LEU A 101 19.87 -14.66 6.36
CA LEU A 101 20.39 -13.31 6.19
C LEU A 101 19.83 -12.66 4.93
N THR A 102 19.76 -13.39 3.82
CA THR A 102 19.13 -12.92 2.57
C THR A 102 17.67 -12.50 2.82
N ARG A 103 16.90 -13.29 3.57
CA ARG A 103 15.51 -12.95 3.94
C ARG A 103 15.42 -11.70 4.82
N ILE A 104 16.30 -11.56 5.81
CA ILE A 104 16.37 -10.35 6.64
C ILE A 104 16.67 -9.12 5.78
N ASN A 105 17.61 -9.25 4.84
CA ASN A 105 17.96 -8.16 3.92
C ASN A 105 16.78 -7.77 3.02
N ILE A 106 16.06 -8.75 2.46
CA ILE A 106 14.85 -8.50 1.65
C ILE A 106 13.76 -7.84 2.50
N ALA A 107 13.47 -8.37 3.69
CA ALA A 107 12.47 -7.80 4.59
C ALA A 107 12.82 -6.36 4.97
N THR A 108 14.10 -6.10 5.25
CA THR A 108 14.60 -4.74 5.53
C THR A 108 14.46 -3.83 4.31
N GLY A 109 14.73 -4.34 3.11
CA GLY A 109 14.52 -3.63 1.84
C GLY A 109 13.06 -3.25 1.61
N ASN A 110 12.13 -4.19 1.84
CA ASN A 110 10.69 -3.96 1.72
C ASN A 110 10.20 -2.92 2.74
N ILE A 111 10.67 -2.99 3.99
CA ILE A 111 10.40 -1.98 5.02
C ILE A 111 10.92 -0.61 4.58
N GLY A 112 12.13 -0.54 3.99
CA GLY A 112 12.67 0.68 3.41
C GLY A 112 11.80 1.24 2.28
N GLY A 113 11.32 0.39 1.38
CA GLY A 113 10.39 0.77 0.30
C GLY A 113 9.06 1.30 0.83
N HIS A 114 8.48 0.63 1.84
CA HIS A 114 7.25 1.10 2.50
C HIS A 114 7.46 2.43 3.22
N ARG A 115 8.62 2.63 3.86
CA ARG A 115 8.98 3.90 4.49
C ARG A 115 9.04 5.04 3.47
N SER A 116 9.71 4.84 2.33
CA SER A 116 9.74 5.84 1.25
C SER A 116 8.34 6.21 0.75
N ARG A 117 7.45 5.23 0.61
CA ARG A 117 6.05 5.49 0.21
C ARG A 117 5.26 6.24 1.30
N LEU A 118 5.47 5.91 2.58
CA LEU A 118 4.85 6.62 3.70
C LEU A 118 5.33 8.07 3.78
N ASP A 119 6.62 8.32 3.55
CA ASP A 119 7.19 9.66 3.54
C ASP A 119 6.61 10.50 2.38
N LEU A 120 6.49 9.91 1.19
CA LEU A 120 5.84 10.55 0.03
C LEU A 120 4.35 10.83 0.29
N ALA A 121 3.62 9.86 0.82
CA ALA A 121 2.21 10.02 1.16
C ALA A 121 2.01 11.14 2.19
N THR A 122 2.87 11.19 3.21
CA THR A 122 2.85 12.24 4.24
C THR A 122 3.11 13.63 3.65
N SER A 123 4.11 13.75 2.77
CA SER A 123 4.42 15.01 2.08
C SER A 123 3.27 15.49 1.19
N ASN A 124 2.65 14.56 0.44
CA ASN A 124 1.49 14.85 -0.40
C ASN A 124 0.28 15.30 0.43
N LEU A 125 -0.02 14.61 1.52
CA LEU A 125 -1.11 14.97 2.43
C LEU A 125 -0.89 16.33 3.09
N ARG A 126 0.36 16.64 3.50
CA ARG A 126 0.71 17.95 4.04
C ARG A 126 0.48 19.06 3.02
N SER A 127 0.93 18.85 1.77
CA SER A 127 0.72 19.82 0.70
C SER A 127 -0.77 20.00 0.37
N SER A 128 -1.54 18.91 0.37
CA SER A 128 -2.98 18.95 0.18
C SER A 128 -3.67 19.75 1.29
N LYS A 129 -3.30 19.49 2.55
CA LYS A 129 -3.78 20.25 3.72
C LYS A 129 -3.52 21.74 3.57
N LEU A 130 -2.30 22.14 3.22
CA LEU A 130 -1.94 23.55 3.01
C LEU A 130 -2.81 24.20 1.93
N ARG A 131 -3.05 23.51 0.81
CA ARG A 131 -3.95 24.01 -0.24
C ARG A 131 -5.39 24.19 0.24
N PHE A 132 -5.89 23.29 1.08
CA PHE A 132 -7.22 23.43 1.68
C PHE A 132 -7.28 24.57 2.69
N GLU A 133 -6.27 24.75 3.54
CA GLU A 133 -6.20 25.87 4.48
C GLU A 133 -6.13 27.21 3.74
N GLU A 134 -5.34 27.31 2.66
CA GLU A 134 -5.29 28.50 1.80
C GLU A 134 -6.61 28.77 1.09
N SER A 135 -7.24 27.74 0.53
CA SER A 135 -8.55 27.88 -0.13
C SER A 135 -9.63 28.29 0.87
N TYR A 136 -9.59 27.74 2.08
CA TYR A 136 -10.51 28.07 3.16
C TYR A 136 -10.31 29.51 3.64
N SER A 137 -9.06 29.94 3.85
CA SER A 137 -8.73 31.33 4.23
C SER A 137 -9.27 32.33 3.20
N ARG A 138 -9.08 32.07 1.89
CA ARG A 138 -9.59 32.95 0.84
C ARG A 138 -11.12 33.03 0.82
N LEU A 139 -11.80 31.93 1.11
CA LEU A 139 -13.26 31.89 1.20
C LEU A 139 -13.75 32.74 2.36
N VAL A 140 -13.16 32.55 3.54
CA VAL A 140 -13.48 33.35 4.74
C VAL A 140 -13.19 34.83 4.50
N ASP A 141 -12.03 35.16 3.91
CA ASP A 141 -11.68 36.55 3.61
C ASP A 141 -12.65 37.19 2.60
N ALA A 142 -13.11 36.43 1.60
CA ALA A 142 -14.10 36.90 0.63
C ALA A 142 -15.48 37.15 1.29
N ASP A 143 -15.94 36.23 2.14
CA ASP A 143 -17.20 36.37 2.87
C ASP A 143 -17.17 37.60 3.81
N ILE A 144 -16.05 37.83 4.50
CA ILE A 144 -15.85 39.03 5.33
C ILE A 144 -15.84 40.30 4.47
N ALA A 145 -15.18 40.27 3.31
CA ALA A 145 -15.17 41.41 2.38
C ALA A 145 -16.58 41.72 1.84
N GLU A 146 -17.41 40.72 1.58
CA GLU A 146 -18.80 40.90 1.14
C GLU A 146 -19.67 41.49 2.25
N GLU A 147 -19.62 40.93 3.46
CA GLU A 147 -20.39 41.41 4.61
C GLU A 147 -20.01 42.86 4.98
N THR A 148 -18.71 43.16 5.00
CA THR A 148 -18.22 44.53 5.25
C THR A 148 -18.66 45.50 4.17
N SER A 149 -18.63 45.10 2.89
CA SER A 149 -19.12 45.93 1.78
C SER A 149 -20.61 46.20 1.89
N HIS A 150 -21.39 45.20 2.30
CA HIS A 150 -22.82 45.34 2.52
C HIS A 150 -23.13 46.30 3.69
N LEU A 151 -22.41 46.16 4.80
CA LEU A 151 -22.52 47.08 5.95
C LEU A 151 -22.19 48.53 5.57
N VAL A 152 -21.10 48.75 4.83
CA VAL A 152 -20.72 50.08 4.34
C VAL A 152 -21.81 50.66 3.44
N LYS A 153 -22.36 49.86 2.52
CA LYS A 153 -23.47 50.28 1.66
C LYS A 153 -24.71 50.68 2.46
N LEU A 154 -25.07 49.92 3.50
CA LEU A 154 -26.19 50.23 4.39
C LEU A 154 -25.95 51.53 5.16
N GLN A 155 -24.75 51.73 5.72
CA GLN A 155 -24.40 52.96 6.43
C GLN A 155 -24.46 54.21 5.52
N ILE A 156 -23.90 54.11 4.30
CA ILE A 156 -23.97 55.20 3.32
C ILE A 156 -25.44 55.50 2.99
N SER A 157 -26.26 54.48 2.74
CA SER A 157 -27.69 54.67 2.43
C SER A 157 -28.44 55.34 3.59
N GLN A 158 -28.15 54.96 4.83
CA GLN A 158 -28.74 55.59 6.03
C GLN A 158 -28.29 57.04 6.20
N GLN A 159 -27.00 57.34 6.03
CA GLN A 159 -26.47 58.70 6.15
C GLN A 159 -27.02 59.62 5.05
N VAL A 160 -27.11 59.12 3.82
CA VAL A 160 -27.74 59.81 2.69
C VAL A 160 -29.22 60.04 2.98
N GLY A 161 -29.96 59.02 3.45
CA GLY A 161 -31.37 59.15 3.82
C GLY A 161 -31.61 60.20 4.91
N ALA A 162 -30.79 60.20 5.96
CA ALA A 162 -30.85 61.20 7.03
C ALA A 162 -30.53 62.61 6.52
N SER A 163 -29.52 62.75 5.65
CA SER A 163 -29.12 64.04 5.07
C SER A 163 -30.20 64.59 4.13
N ILE A 164 -30.79 63.75 3.27
CA ILE A 164 -31.89 64.13 2.38
C ILE A 164 -33.12 64.55 3.19
N ALA A 165 -33.48 63.80 4.24
CA ALA A 165 -34.60 64.17 5.11
C ALA A 165 -34.37 65.51 5.83
N ALA A 166 -33.15 65.73 6.34
CA ALA A 166 -32.77 67.01 6.94
C ALA A 166 -32.83 68.16 5.93
N GLN A 167 -32.36 67.94 4.70
CA GLN A 167 -32.37 68.93 3.62
C GLN A 167 -33.79 69.24 3.14
N ALA A 168 -34.65 68.23 3.01
CA ALA A 168 -36.07 68.39 2.67
C ALA A 168 -36.82 69.19 3.75
N ASN A 169 -36.55 68.93 5.03
CA ASN A 169 -37.12 69.71 6.12
C ASN A 169 -36.66 71.18 6.09
N GLN A 170 -35.39 71.45 5.79
CA GLN A 170 -34.90 72.82 5.61
C GLN A 170 -35.59 73.53 4.44
N GLN A 171 -35.74 72.87 3.28
CA GLN A 171 -36.45 73.43 2.14
C GLN A 171 -37.92 73.71 2.47
N LYS A 172 -38.61 72.80 3.18
CA LYS A 172 -39.99 73.00 3.64
C LYS A 172 -40.11 74.20 4.58
N THR A 173 -39.14 74.37 5.49
CA THR A 173 -39.10 75.50 6.44
C THR A 173 -38.81 76.83 5.74
N LEU A 174 -37.94 76.82 4.71
CA LEU A 174 -37.66 77.99 3.88
C LEU A 174 -38.88 78.39 3.05
N ALA A 175 -39.61 77.43 2.47
CA ALA A 175 -40.85 77.69 1.75
C ALA A 175 -41.93 78.28 2.67
N LEU A 176 -42.05 77.78 3.90
CA LEU A 176 -42.97 78.33 4.90
C LEU A 176 -42.61 79.76 5.33
N ARG A 177 -41.31 80.11 5.38
CA ARG A 177 -40.84 81.48 5.66
C ARG A 177 -41.06 82.46 4.50
N LEU A 178 -41.24 81.97 3.27
CA LEU A 178 -41.52 82.79 2.08
C LEU A 178 -43.03 83.05 1.88
N LEU A 179 -43.89 82.35 2.63
CA LEU A 179 -45.36 82.45 2.58
C LEU A 179 -45.97 83.15 3.80
N SER A 180 -45.17 83.49 4.81
CA SER A 180 -45.53 84.30 5.98
C SER A 180 -44.99 85.71 5.85
#